data_AF-A0A5D0GRM8-F1
#
_entry.id   AF-A0A5D0GRM8-F1
#
_cell.length_a   1.000
_cell.length_b   1.000
_cell.length_c   1.000
_cell.angle_alpha   90.00
_cell.angle_beta   90.00
_cell.angle_gamma   90.00
#
_symmetry.space_group_name_H-M   'P 1'
#
loop_
_entity.id
_entity.type
_entity.pdbx_description
1 polymer ?
#
loop_
_entity_poly.entity_id
_entity_poly.type
_entity_poly.pdbx_seq_one_letter_code
_entity_poly.pdbx_strand_id
1 'polypeptide(L)'
;MVKNYLKLLLFLFVSIGIYSCASDDDYVSNPEPTPIPVPTSPVNFNIDEVPYQTLSEYNFYEGEMKYLTPVYGVIPYELSSPLFSDYAHKQRFLWMPNDVSASYVSDSDIFDFPIGTILIKNFYYDKVLPNYNTKIIETRLMIKKAEGWVFAEYIWNENQTEADLDLNGRDVYIQWDENSVTNSVNFRVPSEAECHTCHKTGDVSIPIGPKPRNINMLFNYGDGTKNQLQKWTEIGYLEDTYPDNIESLISWEDTSQSLNLRARSYLDINCAHCHSEEAHCAYRPVRFDFESTSNPINLGICVEPDTEIVGAGLTHIVNPGSHDRSVLYYRLNSIEESERMPLLGRSLKHEEGVQLIREWINSLTTQCN
;
A
#
# COMPACT_ATOMS: atom_id res chain seq x y z
N MET A 1 -55.02 54.68 -70.63
CA MET A 1 -55.17 54.21 -69.24
C MET A 1 -54.01 53.29 -68.91
N VAL A 2 -53.25 53.65 -67.86
CA VAL A 2 -52.31 52.82 -67.06
C VAL A 2 -50.99 52.38 -67.74
N LYS A 3 -49.88 53.03 -67.29
CA LYS A 3 -48.56 52.55 -66.79
C LYS A 3 -47.76 51.50 -67.61
N ASN A 4 -46.44 51.38 -67.53
CA ASN A 4 -45.33 52.11 -66.91
C ASN A 4 -44.03 51.59 -67.55
N TYR A 5 -43.13 52.53 -67.85
CA TYR A 5 -41.67 52.52 -67.72
C TYR A 5 -40.90 51.19 -67.57
N LEU A 6 -40.13 50.87 -68.61
CA LEU A 6 -38.86 50.15 -68.50
C LEU A 6 -37.84 50.86 -69.40
N LYS A 7 -37.33 52.01 -68.97
CA LYS A 7 -36.19 52.68 -69.61
C LYS A 7 -35.31 53.41 -68.59
N LEU A 8 -34.01 53.27 -68.85
CA LEU A 8 -32.88 54.04 -68.37
C LEU A 8 -32.30 53.67 -66.99
N LEU A 9 -31.25 52.86 -67.09
CA LEU A 9 -30.18 52.72 -66.11
C LEU A 9 -29.69 54.09 -65.63
N LEU A 10 -29.91 54.31 -64.34
CA LEU A 10 -29.00 54.89 -63.35
C LEU A 10 -27.96 55.92 -63.87
N PHE A 11 -28.38 57.17 -63.88
CA PHE A 11 -27.53 58.34 -63.69
C PHE A 11 -27.60 58.72 -62.21
N LEU A 12 -26.49 58.80 -61.48
CA LEU A 12 -26.22 59.98 -60.67
C LEU A 12 -24.75 60.07 -60.24
N PHE A 13 -24.28 61.30 -60.38
CA PHE A 13 -22.97 61.84 -60.14
C PHE A 13 -22.90 62.36 -58.68
N VAL A 14 -21.69 62.47 -58.13
CA VAL A 14 -21.21 63.43 -57.11
C VAL A 14 -21.10 62.97 -55.63
N SER A 15 -19.92 63.29 -55.11
CA SER A 15 -19.54 63.78 -53.76
C SER A 15 -19.10 62.85 -52.63
N ILE A 16 -17.81 63.04 -52.30
CA ILE A 16 -17.25 63.30 -50.96
C ILE A 16 -17.08 62.09 -50.03
N GLY A 17 -15.84 61.90 -49.57
CA GLY A 17 -15.56 61.13 -48.36
C GLY A 17 -14.11 60.66 -48.27
N ILE A 18 -13.20 61.57 -47.93
CA ILE A 18 -11.92 61.20 -47.32
C ILE A 18 -12.28 60.58 -45.97
N TYR A 19 -12.29 59.25 -45.86
CA TYR A 19 -12.38 58.56 -44.59
C TYR A 19 -11.14 57.69 -44.41
N SER A 20 -10.25 58.21 -43.56
CA SER A 20 -9.48 57.49 -42.56
C SER A 20 -9.78 55.99 -42.49
N CYS A 21 -8.87 55.14 -42.99
CA CYS A 21 -8.73 53.81 -42.42
C CYS A 21 -7.96 53.98 -41.10
N ALA A 22 -8.72 54.25 -40.04
CA ALA A 22 -8.26 53.97 -38.68
C ALA A 22 -8.07 52.45 -38.58
N SER A 23 -7.07 52.01 -37.83
CA SER A 23 -6.96 50.61 -37.42
C SER A 23 -8.22 50.26 -36.63
N ASP A 24 -9.01 49.31 -37.14
CA ASP A 24 -10.00 48.61 -36.33
C ASP A 24 -9.22 47.70 -35.37
N ASP A 25 -8.65 48.32 -34.33
CA ASP A 25 -8.03 47.65 -33.17
C ASP A 25 -9.10 47.27 -32.14
N ASP A 26 -10.30 46.89 -32.57
CA ASP A 26 -11.37 46.35 -31.71
C ASP A 26 -11.35 44.82 -31.70
N TYR A 27 -10.15 44.22 -31.67
CA TYR A 27 -9.99 42.87 -31.13
C TYR A 27 -10.12 42.97 -29.61
N VAL A 28 -11.36 42.88 -29.11
CA VAL A 28 -11.61 42.56 -27.71
C VAL A 28 -11.07 41.14 -27.52
N SER A 29 -9.86 41.01 -27.00
CA SER A 29 -9.37 39.73 -26.50
C SER A 29 -10.42 39.23 -25.52
N ASN A 30 -11.00 38.05 -25.79
CA ASN A 30 -11.70 37.33 -24.73
C ASN A 30 -10.76 37.31 -23.53
N PRO A 31 -11.21 37.70 -22.32
CA PRO A 31 -10.37 37.58 -21.14
C PRO A 31 -9.84 36.15 -21.13
N GLU A 32 -8.52 35.99 -21.02
CA GLU A 32 -7.93 34.67 -20.83
C GLU A 32 -8.74 33.97 -19.75
N PRO A 33 -9.16 32.70 -19.96
CA PRO A 33 -9.86 31.97 -18.93
C PRO A 33 -9.01 32.10 -17.66
N THR A 34 -9.58 32.71 -16.62
CA THR A 34 -8.93 32.85 -15.32
C THR A 34 -8.38 31.48 -14.97
N PRO A 35 -7.06 31.33 -14.74
CA PRO A 35 -6.47 30.04 -14.40
C PRO A 35 -7.28 29.46 -13.24
N ILE A 36 -7.94 28.34 -13.48
CA ILE A 36 -8.58 27.60 -12.39
C ILE A 36 -7.43 27.23 -11.46
N PRO A 37 -7.43 27.68 -10.19
CA PRO A 37 -6.35 27.35 -9.28
C PRO A 37 -6.26 25.82 -9.21
N VAL A 38 -5.10 25.28 -9.57
CA VAL A 38 -4.83 23.86 -9.41
C VAL A 38 -4.93 23.59 -7.90
N PRO A 39 -5.82 22.69 -7.45
CA PRO A 39 -5.95 22.42 -6.03
C PRO A 39 -4.59 21.97 -5.49
N THR A 40 -4.13 22.61 -4.42
CA THR A 40 -2.90 22.23 -3.72
C THR A 40 -3.27 21.37 -2.53
N SER A 41 -2.52 20.29 -2.29
CA SER A 41 -2.70 19.48 -1.09
C SER A 41 -2.50 20.35 0.16
N PRO A 42 -3.40 20.27 1.17
CA PRO A 42 -3.25 21.03 2.41
C PRO A 42 -2.32 20.31 3.41
N VAL A 43 -1.67 19.22 3.01
CA VAL A 43 -0.65 18.54 3.82
C VAL A 43 0.47 19.52 4.13
N ASN A 44 0.74 19.67 5.43
CA ASN A 44 1.84 20.47 5.92
C ASN A 44 3.09 19.60 5.94
N PHE A 45 4.07 19.94 5.10
CA PHE A 45 5.28 19.15 4.93
C PHE A 45 6.50 20.04 4.77
N ASN A 46 7.46 19.88 5.69
CA ASN A 46 8.80 20.40 5.62
C ASN A 46 9.79 19.25 5.82
N ILE A 47 10.55 18.93 4.77
CA ILE A 47 11.46 17.78 4.76
C ILE A 47 12.56 17.84 5.84
N ASP A 48 12.92 19.04 6.27
CA ASP A 48 13.97 19.25 7.28
C ASP A 48 13.43 19.10 8.71
N GLU A 49 12.11 19.19 8.90
CA GLU A 49 11.46 19.13 10.22
C GLU A 49 10.81 17.77 10.50
N VAL A 50 10.48 16.99 9.47
CA VAL A 50 9.89 15.66 9.64
C VAL A 50 10.91 14.63 10.14
N PRO A 51 10.48 13.68 11.01
CA PRO A 51 9.12 13.47 11.49
C PRO A 51 8.68 14.48 12.56
N TYR A 52 7.45 15.01 12.43
CA TYR A 52 6.83 15.88 13.44
C TYR A 52 6.47 15.13 14.73
N GLN A 53 6.27 15.86 15.83
CA GLN A 53 6.00 15.24 17.13
C GLN A 53 4.58 14.68 17.21
N THR A 54 3.60 15.32 16.57
CA THR A 54 2.22 14.82 16.51
C THR A 54 1.76 14.57 15.07
N LEU A 55 0.78 13.67 14.91
CA LEU A 55 0.25 13.31 13.60
C LEU A 55 -0.60 14.44 12.99
N SER A 56 -1.28 15.24 13.83
CA SER A 56 -2.10 16.36 13.35
C SER A 56 -1.30 17.45 12.65
N GLU A 57 0.00 17.60 12.98
CA GLU A 57 0.89 18.58 12.34
C GLU A 57 0.99 18.41 10.82
N TYR A 58 0.82 17.18 10.29
CA TYR A 58 0.88 16.91 8.85
C TYR A 58 -0.41 17.28 8.10
N ASN A 59 -1.55 17.37 8.79
CA ASN A 59 -2.85 17.64 8.18
C ASN A 59 -3.25 16.64 7.06
N PHE A 60 -3.08 15.33 7.29
CA PHE A 60 -3.42 14.28 6.31
C PHE A 60 -4.93 14.03 6.14
N TYR A 61 -5.75 14.42 7.12
CA TYR A 61 -7.16 14.04 7.18
C TYR A 61 -8.09 15.23 7.34
N GLU A 62 -9.24 15.16 6.68
CA GLU A 62 -10.34 16.12 6.83
C GLU A 62 -11.11 15.88 8.13
N GLY A 63 -11.47 16.96 8.83
CA GLY A 63 -12.28 16.89 10.04
C GLY A 63 -11.56 16.18 11.20
N GLU A 64 -12.26 15.29 11.91
CA GLU A 64 -11.67 14.51 12.99
C GLU A 64 -10.82 13.36 12.42
N MET A 65 -9.51 13.35 12.74
CA MET A 65 -8.55 12.40 12.15
C MET A 65 -8.91 10.93 12.34
N LYS A 66 -9.63 10.56 13.40
CA LYS A 66 -10.03 9.17 13.67
C LYS A 66 -10.92 8.55 12.58
N TYR A 67 -11.52 9.37 11.71
CA TYR A 67 -12.29 8.89 10.57
C TYR A 67 -11.41 8.55 9.36
N LEU A 68 -10.13 8.96 9.39
CA LEU A 68 -9.15 8.70 8.33
C LEU A 68 -9.66 9.13 6.94
N THR A 69 -10.47 10.18 6.87
CA THR A 69 -10.92 10.76 5.60
C THR A 69 -9.78 11.59 5.02
N PRO A 70 -9.15 11.18 3.91
CA PRO A 70 -7.97 11.87 3.42
C PRO A 70 -8.29 13.26 2.85
N VAL A 71 -7.40 14.22 3.06
CA VAL A 71 -7.43 15.51 2.33
C VAL A 71 -7.02 15.32 0.87
N TYR A 72 -7.28 16.32 0.02
CA TYR A 72 -6.80 16.34 -1.35
C TYR A 72 -5.28 16.06 -1.45
N GLY A 73 -4.90 15.16 -2.36
CA GLY A 73 -3.52 14.69 -2.56
C GLY A 73 -3.13 13.48 -1.70
N VAL A 74 -3.83 13.20 -0.60
CA VAL A 74 -3.62 11.96 0.15
C VAL A 74 -4.52 10.88 -0.45
N ILE A 75 -3.94 9.82 -1.03
CA ILE A 75 -4.70 8.87 -1.85
C ILE A 75 -4.67 7.48 -1.23
N PRO A 76 -5.84 6.86 -0.98
CA PRO A 76 -5.88 5.52 -0.44
C PRO A 76 -5.37 4.49 -1.45
N TYR A 77 -4.75 3.43 -0.95
CA TYR A 77 -4.42 2.26 -1.74
C TYR A 77 -4.51 0.99 -0.90
N GLU A 78 -4.68 -0.15 -1.55
CA GLU A 78 -4.75 -1.47 -0.94
C GLU A 78 -3.81 -2.44 -1.64
N LEU A 79 -3.40 -3.48 -0.90
CA LEU A 79 -2.63 -4.58 -1.46
C LEU A 79 -3.57 -5.74 -1.77
N SER A 80 -3.30 -6.51 -2.83
CA SER A 80 -4.08 -7.70 -3.19
C SER A 80 -4.20 -8.69 -2.03
N SER A 81 -3.16 -8.78 -1.22
CA SER A 81 -3.16 -9.46 0.07
C SER A 81 -2.50 -8.57 1.12
N PRO A 82 -3.15 -8.26 2.26
CA PRO A 82 -2.48 -7.55 3.35
C PRO A 82 -1.60 -8.50 4.17
N LEU A 83 -0.46 -8.00 4.65
CA LEU A 83 0.33 -8.64 5.71
C LEU A 83 -0.56 -8.89 6.94
N PHE A 84 -0.48 -10.09 7.52
CA PHE A 84 -1.12 -10.38 8.80
C PHE A 84 -0.47 -9.60 9.94
N SER A 85 -1.29 -9.02 10.83
CA SER A 85 -0.79 -8.33 12.03
C SER A 85 -1.85 -8.41 13.12
N ASP A 86 -1.99 -9.59 13.73
CA ASP A 86 -2.93 -9.82 14.84
C ASP A 86 -4.39 -9.46 14.55
N TYR A 87 -4.84 -9.74 13.32
CA TYR A 87 -6.16 -9.37 12.82
C TYR A 87 -6.47 -7.85 12.81
N ALA A 88 -5.48 -6.98 13.08
CA ALA A 88 -5.66 -5.55 12.89
C ALA A 88 -5.94 -5.23 11.41
N HIS A 89 -7.01 -4.48 11.18
CA HIS A 89 -7.32 -3.88 9.89
C HIS A 89 -6.27 -2.83 9.54
N LYS A 90 -6.12 -2.57 8.25
CA LYS A 90 -5.09 -1.67 7.72
C LYS A 90 -5.73 -0.73 6.73
N GLN A 91 -5.50 0.57 6.92
CA GLN A 91 -5.85 1.58 5.93
C GLN A 91 -4.57 2.31 5.52
N ARG A 92 -4.28 2.31 4.22
CA ARG A 92 -3.02 2.86 3.69
C ARG A 92 -3.29 4.04 2.78
N PHE A 93 -2.37 4.99 2.81
CA PHE A 93 -2.39 6.13 1.92
C PHE A 93 -0.99 6.43 1.37
N LEU A 94 -0.99 7.08 0.23
CA LEU A 94 0.19 7.62 -0.42
C LEU A 94 0.01 9.13 -0.56
N TRP A 95 1.06 9.88 -0.24
CA TRP A 95 1.16 11.30 -0.52
C TRP A 95 2.55 11.61 -1.08
N MET A 96 2.61 12.51 -2.06
CA MET A 96 3.85 13.07 -2.61
C MET A 96 3.74 14.58 -2.72
N PRO A 97 4.88 15.32 -2.66
CA PRO A 97 4.93 16.72 -3.03
C PRO A 97 4.40 16.95 -4.46
N ASN A 98 4.06 18.20 -4.77
CA ASN A 98 3.65 18.56 -6.13
C ASN A 98 4.79 18.35 -7.12
N ASP A 99 4.44 18.11 -8.39
CA ASP A 99 5.35 18.05 -9.53
C ASP A 99 6.44 16.96 -9.45
N VAL A 100 6.26 15.94 -8.61
CA VAL A 100 7.09 14.74 -8.57
C VAL A 100 6.24 13.48 -8.78
N SER A 101 6.85 12.47 -9.38
CA SER A 101 6.21 11.18 -9.66
C SER A 101 7.17 10.06 -9.29
N ALA A 102 6.62 8.92 -8.86
CA ALA A 102 7.39 7.69 -8.78
C ALA A 102 7.52 7.06 -10.17
N SER A 103 8.55 6.24 -10.35
CA SER A 103 8.74 5.46 -11.58
C SER A 103 8.63 3.95 -11.33
N TYR A 104 8.20 3.23 -12.36
CA TYR A 104 8.17 1.77 -12.35
C TYR A 104 9.58 1.23 -12.55
N VAL A 105 9.97 0.23 -11.74
CA VAL A 105 11.27 -0.45 -11.82
C VAL A 105 11.09 -1.85 -12.38
N SER A 106 10.30 -2.66 -11.69
CA SER A 106 9.92 -4.03 -12.06
C SER A 106 8.62 -4.41 -11.36
N ASP A 107 8.04 -5.57 -11.70
CA ASP A 107 6.82 -6.04 -11.04
C ASP A 107 7.02 -6.32 -9.55
N SER A 108 8.23 -6.73 -9.13
CA SER A 108 8.60 -7.16 -7.77
C SER A 108 9.23 -6.10 -6.91
N ASP A 109 9.83 -5.09 -7.51
CA ASP A 109 10.45 -4.01 -6.76
C ASP A 109 9.39 -3.02 -6.30
N ILE A 110 9.69 -2.30 -5.22
CA ILE A 110 8.89 -1.11 -4.93
C ILE A 110 9.12 -0.08 -6.03
N PHE A 111 8.16 0.83 -6.20
CA PHE A 111 8.39 1.98 -7.08
C PHE A 111 9.62 2.78 -6.64
N ASP A 112 10.31 3.39 -7.59
CA ASP A 112 11.31 4.40 -7.28
C ASP A 112 10.60 5.69 -6.88
N PHE A 113 10.37 5.83 -5.58
CA PHE A 113 9.64 6.95 -5.00
C PHE A 113 10.53 8.20 -4.88
N PRO A 114 10.04 9.39 -5.27
CA PRO A 114 10.80 10.62 -5.16
C PRO A 114 10.97 11.04 -3.69
N ILE A 115 12.01 11.84 -3.45
CA ILE A 115 12.23 12.51 -2.17
C ILE A 115 10.98 13.29 -1.78
N GLY A 116 10.58 13.17 -0.51
CA GLY A 116 9.37 13.75 0.06
C GLY A 116 8.15 12.84 0.05
N THR A 117 8.22 11.66 -0.60
CA THR A 117 7.13 10.68 -0.55
C THR A 117 6.82 10.25 0.88
N ILE A 118 5.54 10.19 1.24
CA ILE A 118 5.06 9.63 2.51
C ILE A 118 4.09 8.47 2.21
N LEU A 119 4.44 7.29 2.70
CA LEU A 119 3.50 6.17 2.80
C LEU A 119 2.95 6.13 4.22
N ILE A 120 1.63 6.13 4.33
CA ILE A 120 0.89 6.19 5.60
C ILE A 120 0.20 4.85 5.80
N LYS A 121 0.34 4.24 6.98
CA LYS A 121 -0.33 2.98 7.33
C LYS A 121 -0.95 3.07 8.71
N ASN A 122 -2.26 2.96 8.78
CA ASN A 122 -3.02 2.95 10.02
C ASN A 122 -3.38 1.52 10.39
N PHE A 123 -3.24 1.15 11.66
CA PHE A 123 -3.64 -0.15 12.19
C PHE A 123 -4.77 0.06 13.21
N TYR A 124 -5.88 -0.63 13.01
CA TYR A 124 -7.07 -0.42 13.83
C TYR A 124 -7.88 -1.70 14.01
N TYR A 125 -8.75 -1.68 15.02
CA TYR A 125 -9.75 -2.70 15.28
C TYR A 125 -11.12 -2.05 15.28
N ASP A 126 -12.11 -2.74 14.70
CA ASP A 126 -13.52 -2.35 14.81
C ASP A 126 -14.18 -3.06 15.99
N LYS A 127 -15.31 -2.52 16.47
CA LYS A 127 -16.12 -3.11 17.55
C LYS A 127 -15.32 -3.41 18.83
N VAL A 128 -14.41 -2.50 19.19
CA VAL A 128 -13.60 -2.62 20.40
C VAL A 128 -14.47 -2.41 21.65
N LEU A 129 -14.37 -3.33 22.60
CA LEU A 129 -15.12 -3.32 23.84
C LEU A 129 -14.61 -2.24 24.81
N PRO A 130 -15.47 -1.71 25.70
CA PRO A 130 -16.90 -2.03 25.87
C PRO A 130 -17.84 -1.21 24.98
N ASN A 131 -17.31 -0.21 24.26
CA ASN A 131 -18.12 0.79 23.56
C ASN A 131 -18.49 0.41 22.13
N TYR A 132 -17.93 -0.67 21.60
CA TYR A 132 -18.13 -1.16 20.22
C TYR A 132 -17.73 -0.14 19.14
N ASN A 133 -16.74 0.71 19.45
CA ASN A 133 -16.22 1.70 18.52
C ASN A 133 -14.99 1.17 17.79
N THR A 134 -14.65 1.79 16.66
CA THR A 134 -13.33 1.65 16.04
C THR A 134 -12.26 2.27 16.94
N LYS A 135 -11.14 1.58 17.12
CA LYS A 135 -9.95 2.09 17.81
C LYS A 135 -8.73 1.92 16.90
N ILE A 136 -8.14 3.04 16.51
CA ILE A 136 -6.84 3.12 15.86
C ILE A 136 -5.78 2.98 16.94
N ILE A 137 -4.81 2.10 16.70
CA ILE A 137 -3.73 1.78 17.63
C ILE A 137 -2.50 2.62 17.29
N GLU A 138 -2.12 2.58 16.02
CA GLU A 138 -0.93 3.27 15.53
C GLU A 138 -1.11 3.74 14.08
N THR A 139 -0.36 4.79 13.74
CA THR A 139 -0.09 5.22 12.37
C THR A 139 1.40 5.16 12.13
N ARG A 140 1.84 4.40 11.12
CA ARG A 140 3.23 4.37 10.68
C ARG A 140 3.40 5.23 9.45
N LEU A 141 4.37 6.13 9.48
CA LEU A 141 4.82 6.88 8.33
C LEU A 141 6.15 6.31 7.84
N MET A 142 6.25 6.11 6.54
CA MET A 142 7.51 5.84 5.86
C MET A 142 7.78 7.06 4.99
N ILE A 143 8.83 7.80 5.32
CA ILE A 143 9.15 9.11 4.73
C ILE A 143 10.42 8.96 3.91
N LYS A 144 10.35 9.23 2.61
CA LYS A 144 11.51 9.20 1.71
C LYS A 144 12.30 10.50 1.85
N LYS A 145 13.44 10.47 2.54
CA LYS A 145 14.40 11.58 2.61
C LYS A 145 15.55 11.38 1.62
N ALA A 146 16.43 12.37 1.50
CA ALA A 146 17.59 12.31 0.60
C ALA A 146 18.56 11.18 0.99
N GLU A 147 18.69 10.92 2.29
CA GLU A 147 19.51 9.88 2.89
C GLU A 147 18.88 8.47 2.84
N GLY A 148 17.58 8.35 2.53
CA GLY A 148 16.87 7.07 2.51
C GLY A 148 15.48 7.15 3.14
N TRP A 149 14.90 5.99 3.42
CA TRP A 149 13.61 5.89 4.10
C TRP A 149 13.77 6.03 5.61
N VAL A 150 12.98 6.91 6.21
CA VAL A 150 12.81 7.07 7.65
C VAL A 150 11.46 6.51 8.06
N PHE A 151 11.42 5.76 9.16
CA PHE A 151 10.20 5.20 9.73
C PHE A 151 9.82 5.98 10.99
N ALA A 152 8.56 6.38 11.09
CA ALA A 152 8.02 7.08 12.24
C ALA A 152 6.72 6.41 12.70
N GLU A 153 6.68 5.98 13.95
CA GLU A 153 5.51 5.37 14.59
C GLU A 153 4.77 6.39 15.45
N TYR A 154 3.48 6.58 15.20
CA TYR A 154 2.60 7.46 15.97
C TYR A 154 1.58 6.62 16.74
N ILE A 155 1.55 6.77 18.06
CA ILE A 155 0.65 6.02 18.94
C ILE A 155 -0.57 6.86 19.25
N TRP A 156 -1.74 6.33 18.93
CA TRP A 156 -3.00 7.04 19.15
C TRP A 156 -3.36 7.08 20.63
N ASN A 157 -3.84 8.25 21.07
CA ASN A 157 -4.36 8.39 22.42
C ASN A 157 -5.72 7.68 22.60
N GLU A 158 -6.09 7.39 23.85
CA GLU A 158 -7.34 6.70 24.18
C GLU A 158 -8.60 7.47 23.73
N ASN A 159 -8.53 8.80 23.63
CA ASN A 159 -9.64 9.64 23.19
C ASN A 159 -9.81 9.65 21.65
N GLN A 160 -8.87 9.05 20.91
CA GLN A 160 -8.85 9.02 19.44
C GLN A 160 -8.85 10.42 18.82
N THR A 161 -8.10 11.35 19.41
CA THR A 161 -8.02 12.75 18.92
C THR A 161 -6.65 13.14 18.39
N GLU A 162 -5.61 12.42 18.77
CA GLU A 162 -4.21 12.72 18.41
C GLU A 162 -3.38 11.44 18.47
N ALA A 163 -2.27 11.41 17.75
CA ALA A 163 -1.24 10.40 17.87
C ALA A 163 0.15 11.06 17.99
N ASP A 164 0.95 10.58 18.94
CA ASP A 164 2.28 11.12 19.26
C ASP A 164 3.38 10.19 18.75
N LEU A 165 4.48 10.75 18.25
CA LEU A 165 5.67 10.00 17.83
C LEU A 165 6.27 9.23 19.04
N ASP A 166 6.34 7.90 18.95
CA ASP A 166 6.95 7.03 19.96
C ASP A 166 7.61 5.82 19.27
N LEU A 167 8.95 5.76 19.32
CA LEU A 167 9.77 4.75 18.65
C LEU A 167 10.25 3.63 19.58
N ASN A 168 9.79 3.60 20.83
CA ASN A 168 10.29 2.67 21.85
C ASN A 168 9.62 1.28 21.78
N GLY A 169 8.59 1.13 20.96
CA GLY A 169 7.72 -0.03 20.95
C GLY A 169 6.78 -0.07 22.16
N ARG A 170 5.59 -0.65 21.97
CA ARG A 170 4.54 -0.66 22.99
C ARG A 170 3.59 -1.83 22.82
N ASP A 171 3.15 -2.41 23.93
CA ASP A 171 2.05 -3.38 23.94
C ASP A 171 0.74 -2.68 24.29
N VAL A 172 -0.28 -2.89 23.45
CA VAL A 172 -1.62 -2.32 23.61
C VAL A 172 -2.62 -3.47 23.73
N TYR A 173 -3.24 -3.60 24.89
CA TYR A 173 -4.29 -4.60 25.08
C TYR A 173 -5.59 -4.17 24.41
N ILE A 174 -6.15 -5.06 23.59
CA ILE A 174 -7.41 -4.84 22.86
C ILE A 174 -8.33 -6.04 23.07
N GLN A 175 -9.60 -5.75 23.30
CA GLN A 175 -10.69 -6.71 23.19
C GLN A 175 -11.68 -6.21 22.14
N TRP A 176 -12.10 -7.08 21.23
CA TRP A 176 -13.07 -6.73 20.20
C TRP A 176 -14.04 -7.87 19.96
N ASP A 177 -15.24 -7.53 19.48
CA ASP A 177 -16.24 -8.51 19.10
C ASP A 177 -16.26 -8.71 17.59
N GLU A 178 -16.06 -9.96 17.17
CA GLU A 178 -16.12 -10.37 15.77
C GLU A 178 -17.00 -11.61 15.64
N ASN A 179 -18.00 -11.56 14.76
CA ASN A 179 -18.98 -12.65 14.57
C ASN A 179 -19.65 -13.14 15.87
N SER A 180 -19.89 -12.22 16.82
CA SER A 180 -20.43 -12.50 18.17
C SER A 180 -19.51 -13.32 19.07
N VAL A 181 -18.21 -13.36 18.77
CA VAL A 181 -17.15 -13.93 19.61
C VAL A 181 -16.27 -12.78 20.08
N THR A 182 -16.06 -12.72 21.40
CA THR A 182 -15.10 -11.78 21.98
C THR A 182 -13.70 -12.32 21.82
N ASN A 183 -12.87 -11.57 21.10
CA ASN A 183 -11.45 -11.83 20.91
C ASN A 183 -10.62 -10.85 21.73
N SER A 184 -9.36 -11.20 21.99
CA SER A 184 -8.43 -10.31 22.67
C SER A 184 -7.00 -10.51 22.20
N VAL A 185 -6.22 -9.44 22.26
CA VAL A 185 -4.80 -9.46 21.88
C VAL A 185 -3.99 -8.46 22.70
N ASN A 186 -2.72 -8.77 22.93
CA ASN A 186 -1.71 -7.77 23.29
C ASN A 186 -1.03 -7.35 21.99
N PHE A 187 -1.58 -6.33 21.32
CA PHE A 187 -1.04 -5.86 20.05
C PHE A 187 0.31 -5.19 20.29
N ARG A 188 1.36 -5.73 19.66
CA ARG A 188 2.71 -5.19 19.73
C ARG A 188 2.91 -4.13 18.64
N VAL A 189 2.98 -2.87 19.05
CA VAL A 189 3.57 -1.82 18.23
C VAL A 189 5.10 -2.00 18.27
N PRO A 190 5.76 -2.22 17.12
CA PRO A 190 7.20 -2.40 17.07
C PRO A 190 7.93 -1.13 17.50
N SER A 191 9.15 -1.30 17.99
CA SER A 191 10.14 -0.23 18.10
C SER A 191 10.83 0.04 16.77
N GLU A 192 11.57 1.15 16.67
CA GLU A 192 12.36 1.48 15.47
C GLU A 192 13.30 0.33 15.06
N ALA A 193 13.95 -0.33 16.02
CA ALA A 193 14.84 -1.46 15.76
C ALA A 193 14.10 -2.69 15.21
N GLU A 194 12.89 -2.96 15.72
CA GLU A 194 12.01 -4.03 15.21
C GLU A 194 11.50 -3.69 13.80
N CYS A 195 11.18 -2.42 13.54
CA CYS A 195 10.82 -1.96 12.20
C CYS A 195 11.98 -2.15 11.22
N HIS A 196 13.19 -1.68 11.55
CA HIS A 196 14.36 -1.84 10.68
C HIS A 196 14.73 -3.31 10.44
N THR A 197 14.45 -4.21 11.40
CA THR A 197 14.65 -5.65 11.22
C THR A 197 13.90 -6.20 10.01
N CYS A 198 12.66 -5.77 9.81
CA CYS A 198 11.84 -6.19 8.67
C CYS A 198 12.00 -5.27 7.44
N HIS A 199 12.17 -3.97 7.67
CA HIS A 199 12.17 -2.94 6.64
C HIS A 199 13.56 -2.62 6.11
N LYS A 200 14.27 -3.65 5.61
CA LYS A 200 15.60 -3.45 5.03
C LYS A 200 15.95 -4.42 3.92
N THR A 201 16.88 -4.00 3.08
CA THR A 201 17.66 -4.84 2.18
C THR A 201 19.13 -4.48 2.38
N GLY A 202 19.91 -5.45 2.83
CA GLY A 202 21.25 -5.20 3.38
C GLY A 202 21.16 -4.28 4.60
N ASP A 203 21.74 -3.09 4.49
CA ASP A 203 21.70 -2.02 5.49
C ASP A 203 20.75 -0.87 5.09
N VAL A 204 20.08 -0.97 3.94
CA VAL A 204 19.23 0.09 3.39
C VAL A 204 17.78 -0.12 3.81
N SER A 205 17.22 0.87 4.49
CA SER A 205 15.81 0.94 4.87
C SER A 205 14.88 0.95 3.64
N ILE A 206 13.86 0.07 3.62
CA ILE A 206 12.91 -0.05 2.50
C ILE A 206 11.45 -0.35 2.95
N PRO A 207 10.43 0.28 2.35
CA PRO A 207 9.03 -0.08 2.55
C PRO A 207 8.70 -1.51 2.11
N ILE A 208 7.67 -2.07 2.72
CA ILE A 208 7.14 -3.40 2.37
C ILE A 208 5.74 -3.22 1.79
N GLY A 209 5.50 -3.79 0.61
CA GLY A 209 4.16 -3.85 0.02
C GLY A 209 3.90 -3.00 -1.22
N PRO A 210 4.39 -1.74 -1.39
CA PRO A 210 4.03 -0.89 -2.52
C PRO A 210 4.82 -1.26 -3.79
N LYS A 211 4.59 -2.49 -4.26
CA LYS A 211 5.13 -3.09 -5.48
C LYS A 211 4.04 -3.09 -6.54
N PRO A 212 4.34 -2.91 -7.85
CA PRO A 212 3.33 -2.95 -8.90
C PRO A 212 2.43 -4.19 -8.83
N ARG A 213 3.01 -5.38 -8.62
CA ARG A 213 2.26 -6.64 -8.50
C ARG A 213 1.25 -6.70 -7.37
N ASN A 214 1.48 -5.95 -6.30
CA ASN A 214 0.63 -5.97 -5.12
C ASN A 214 -0.55 -5.02 -5.27
N ILE A 215 -0.44 -3.99 -6.12
CA ILE A 215 -1.47 -2.95 -6.25
C ILE A 215 -2.15 -2.93 -7.62
N ASN A 216 -1.65 -3.70 -8.60
CA ASN A 216 -2.26 -3.85 -9.93
C ASN A 216 -3.58 -4.64 -9.87
N MET A 217 -4.60 -3.99 -9.31
CA MET A 217 -5.95 -4.47 -9.09
C MET A 217 -6.92 -3.29 -9.08
N LEU A 218 -8.22 -3.59 -9.20
CA LEU A 218 -9.28 -2.59 -9.08
C LEU A 218 -9.48 -2.19 -7.60
N PHE A 219 -9.64 -0.89 -7.36
CA PHE A 219 -9.94 -0.31 -6.06
C PHE A 219 -11.09 0.70 -6.19
N ASN A 220 -11.95 0.76 -5.17
CA ASN A 220 -13.09 1.68 -5.13
C ASN A 220 -12.69 2.98 -4.41
N TYR A 221 -12.60 4.08 -5.15
CA TYR A 221 -12.23 5.41 -4.63
C TYR A 221 -13.43 6.23 -4.14
N GLY A 222 -14.63 5.63 -4.09
CA GLY A 222 -15.88 6.28 -3.68
C GLY A 222 -16.60 7.02 -4.80
N ASP A 223 -15.85 7.66 -5.72
CA ASP A 223 -16.37 8.27 -6.95
C ASP A 223 -16.38 7.30 -8.16
N GLY A 224 -15.74 6.14 -8.00
CA GLY A 224 -15.69 5.09 -9.01
C GLY A 224 -14.68 3.99 -8.66
N THR A 225 -14.70 2.92 -9.45
CA THR A 225 -13.69 1.85 -9.36
C THR A 225 -12.65 2.04 -10.45
N LYS A 226 -11.36 2.01 -10.09
CA LYS A 226 -10.24 2.18 -11.01
C LYS A 226 -9.07 1.27 -10.62
N ASN A 227 -8.25 0.88 -11.58
CA ASN A 227 -6.98 0.24 -11.27
C ASN A 227 -6.06 1.23 -10.54
N GLN A 228 -5.38 0.79 -9.48
CA GLN A 228 -4.62 1.70 -8.63
C GLN A 228 -3.42 2.34 -9.34
N LEU A 229 -2.74 1.61 -10.24
CA LEU A 229 -1.65 2.17 -11.05
C LEU A 229 -2.16 3.30 -11.95
N GLN A 230 -3.28 3.04 -12.63
CA GLN A 230 -3.93 4.04 -13.47
C GLN A 230 -4.39 5.26 -12.65
N LYS A 231 -4.87 5.05 -11.42
CA LYS A 231 -5.22 6.16 -10.52
C LYS A 231 -3.98 6.98 -10.16
N TRP A 232 -2.87 6.33 -9.83
CA TRP A 232 -1.62 7.01 -9.48
C TRP A 232 -1.07 7.79 -10.67
N THR A 233 -1.18 7.26 -11.90
CA THR A 233 -0.82 8.01 -13.12
C THR A 233 -1.72 9.21 -13.36
N GLU A 234 -3.04 9.04 -13.23
CA GLU A 234 -4.02 10.12 -13.45
C GLU A 234 -3.77 11.34 -12.57
N ILE A 235 -3.34 11.13 -11.33
CA ILE A 235 -3.06 12.21 -10.37
C ILE A 235 -1.60 12.70 -10.43
N GLY A 236 -0.77 12.12 -11.30
CA GLY A 236 0.64 12.47 -11.46
C GLY A 236 1.59 11.87 -10.42
N TYR A 237 1.18 10.88 -9.64
CA TYR A 237 2.02 10.20 -8.64
C TYR A 237 2.84 9.04 -9.21
N LEU A 238 2.50 8.54 -10.40
CA LEU A 238 3.24 7.49 -11.10
C LEU A 238 3.45 7.92 -12.55
N GLU A 239 4.65 7.75 -13.07
CA GLU A 239 4.93 7.94 -14.49
C GLU A 239 4.19 6.92 -15.36
N ASP A 240 3.66 7.36 -16.51
CA ASP A 240 2.98 6.50 -17.48
C ASP A 240 3.99 5.72 -18.36
N THR A 241 4.89 4.99 -17.71
CA THR A 241 6.01 4.28 -18.35
C THR A 241 6.07 2.78 -18.01
N TYR A 242 5.12 2.29 -17.20
CA TYR A 242 5.01 0.88 -16.86
C TYR A 242 4.43 0.04 -18.02
N PRO A 243 4.75 -1.26 -18.11
CA PRO A 243 4.26 -2.11 -19.19
C PRO A 243 2.76 -2.42 -19.06
N ASP A 244 2.11 -2.72 -20.19
CA ASP A 244 0.69 -3.13 -20.23
C ASP A 244 0.42 -4.42 -19.44
N ASN A 245 1.42 -5.31 -19.35
CA ASN A 245 1.33 -6.58 -18.64
C ASN A 245 2.26 -6.55 -17.43
N ILE A 246 1.65 -6.64 -16.24
CA ILE A 246 2.32 -6.72 -14.94
C ILE A 246 1.91 -8.05 -14.30
N GLU A 247 2.87 -8.85 -13.84
CA GLU A 247 2.61 -10.05 -13.06
C GLU A 247 2.04 -9.66 -11.69
N SER A 248 0.71 -9.73 -11.53
CA SER A 248 0.04 -9.41 -10.27
C SER A 248 0.00 -10.58 -9.30
N LEU A 249 0.19 -10.28 -8.01
CA LEU A 249 -0.22 -11.20 -6.95
C LEU A 249 -1.73 -11.19 -6.79
N ILE A 250 -2.27 -12.34 -6.40
CA ILE A 250 -3.69 -12.50 -6.13
C ILE A 250 -3.97 -12.41 -4.63
N SER A 251 -5.23 -12.16 -4.29
CA SER A 251 -5.68 -12.31 -2.91
C SER A 251 -5.59 -13.78 -2.51
N TRP A 252 -4.86 -14.08 -1.42
CA TRP A 252 -4.84 -15.44 -0.88
C TRP A 252 -6.24 -15.92 -0.44
N GLU A 253 -7.22 -15.03 -0.31
CA GLU A 253 -8.63 -15.34 0.01
C GLU A 253 -9.45 -15.70 -1.24
N ASP A 254 -8.97 -15.37 -2.44
CA ASP A 254 -9.71 -15.63 -3.69
C ASP A 254 -9.69 -17.13 -4.05
N THR A 255 -10.69 -17.84 -3.55
CA THR A 255 -10.88 -19.29 -3.79
C THR A 255 -11.13 -19.67 -5.25
N SER A 256 -11.34 -18.72 -6.16
CA SER A 256 -11.39 -19.00 -7.61
C SER A 256 -10.01 -19.26 -8.20
N GLN A 257 -8.94 -18.81 -7.52
CA GLN A 257 -7.55 -19.05 -7.90
C GLN A 257 -7.04 -20.41 -7.40
N SER A 258 -6.01 -20.93 -8.07
CA SER A 258 -5.39 -22.20 -7.65
C SER A 258 -4.79 -22.11 -6.24
N LEU A 259 -4.89 -23.21 -5.49
CA LEU A 259 -4.35 -23.33 -4.13
C LEU A 259 -2.85 -22.96 -4.07
N ASN A 260 -2.06 -23.42 -5.03
CA ASN A 260 -0.63 -23.13 -5.08
C ASN A 260 -0.34 -21.63 -5.31
N LEU A 261 -1.13 -20.96 -6.16
CA LEU A 261 -0.98 -19.53 -6.41
C LEU A 261 -1.34 -18.70 -5.16
N ARG A 262 -2.41 -19.09 -4.45
CA ARG A 262 -2.82 -18.48 -3.17
C ARG A 262 -1.76 -18.68 -2.09
N ALA A 263 -1.22 -19.89 -1.95
CA ALA A 263 -0.16 -20.18 -0.97
C ALA A 263 1.11 -19.37 -1.25
N ARG A 264 1.55 -19.27 -2.52
CA ARG A 264 2.71 -18.45 -2.90
C ARG A 264 2.49 -16.96 -2.65
N SER A 265 1.31 -16.44 -2.97
CA SER A 265 0.96 -15.02 -2.70
C SER A 265 0.92 -14.72 -1.20
N TYR A 266 0.41 -15.67 -0.40
CA TYR A 266 0.41 -15.58 1.06
C TYR A 266 1.83 -15.55 1.64
N LEU A 267 2.72 -16.43 1.15
CA LEU A 267 4.12 -16.50 1.58
C LEU A 267 4.91 -15.26 1.15
N ASP A 268 4.65 -14.71 -0.04
CA ASP A 268 5.31 -13.48 -0.50
C ASP A 268 5.06 -12.34 0.48
N ILE A 269 3.80 -11.97 0.70
CA ILE A 269 3.50 -10.80 1.52
C ILE A 269 3.85 -11.01 3.00
N ASN A 270 3.68 -12.23 3.53
CA ASN A 270 3.91 -12.53 4.95
C ASN A 270 5.33 -12.94 5.32
N CYS A 271 6.16 -13.34 4.35
CA CYS A 271 7.46 -13.93 4.65
C CYS A 271 8.62 -13.41 3.80
N ALA A 272 8.39 -13.00 2.54
CA ALA A 272 9.48 -12.67 1.61
C ALA A 272 10.38 -11.52 2.09
N HIS A 273 9.80 -10.50 2.73
CA HIS A 273 10.56 -9.35 3.23
C HIS A 273 11.63 -9.73 4.28
N CYS A 274 11.50 -10.88 4.94
CA CYS A 274 12.54 -11.44 5.81
C CYS A 274 13.32 -12.58 5.13
N HIS A 275 12.67 -13.36 4.28
CA HIS A 275 13.21 -14.54 3.61
C HIS A 275 13.42 -14.28 2.12
N SER A 276 14.25 -13.28 1.82
CA SER A 276 14.80 -13.00 0.49
C SER A 276 16.32 -12.85 0.59
N GLU A 277 16.99 -12.66 -0.53
CA GLU A 277 18.40 -12.23 -0.48
C GLU A 277 18.54 -10.91 0.26
N GLU A 278 19.65 -10.77 0.99
CA GLU A 278 20.03 -9.57 1.77
C GLU A 278 19.01 -9.14 2.87
N ALA A 279 17.98 -9.94 3.13
CA ALA A 279 17.02 -9.71 4.22
C ALA A 279 17.46 -10.37 5.54
N HIS A 280 16.70 -10.11 6.61
CA HIS A 280 17.06 -10.54 7.97
C HIS A 280 17.26 -12.07 8.10
N CYS A 281 16.45 -12.87 7.42
CA CYS A 281 16.49 -14.33 7.45
C CYS A 281 17.15 -14.94 6.21
N ALA A 282 17.96 -14.18 5.44
CA ALA A 282 18.64 -14.67 4.25
C ALA A 282 19.57 -15.88 4.49
N TYR A 283 20.02 -16.07 5.73
CA TYR A 283 20.83 -17.21 6.16
C TYR A 283 20.06 -18.54 6.19
N ARG A 284 18.72 -18.52 6.04
CA ARG A 284 17.87 -19.72 5.93
C ARG A 284 17.74 -20.17 4.47
N PRO A 285 17.53 -21.46 4.19
CA PRO A 285 17.52 -22.01 2.84
C PRO A 285 16.17 -21.84 2.11
N VAL A 286 15.41 -20.78 2.42
CA VAL A 286 14.12 -20.48 1.78
C VAL A 286 14.10 -19.07 1.20
N ARG A 287 13.41 -18.90 0.08
CA ARG A 287 13.18 -17.62 -0.60
C ARG A 287 11.70 -17.53 -0.97
N PHE A 288 10.98 -16.69 -0.24
CA PHE A 288 9.52 -16.61 -0.34
C PHE A 288 9.02 -15.49 -1.25
N ASP A 289 9.91 -14.69 -1.83
CA ASP A 289 9.55 -13.76 -2.90
C ASP A 289 8.97 -14.52 -4.09
N PHE A 290 7.91 -13.97 -4.67
CA PHE A 290 7.03 -14.71 -5.55
C PHE A 290 7.76 -15.33 -6.76
N GLU A 291 8.75 -14.67 -7.36
CA GLU A 291 9.53 -15.23 -8.47
C GLU A 291 10.37 -16.42 -8.02
N SER A 292 11.07 -16.28 -6.90
CA SER A 292 11.94 -17.33 -6.37
C SER A 292 11.15 -18.60 -6.05
N THR A 293 9.89 -18.48 -5.65
CA THR A 293 9.02 -19.63 -5.36
C THR A 293 8.59 -20.43 -6.60
N SER A 294 8.96 -20.01 -7.81
CA SER A 294 8.87 -20.86 -9.00
C SER A 294 9.75 -22.11 -8.90
N ASN A 295 10.83 -22.05 -8.10
CA ASN A 295 11.64 -23.19 -7.71
C ASN A 295 11.10 -23.82 -6.40
N PRO A 296 10.64 -25.08 -6.40
CA PRO A 296 10.16 -25.76 -5.19
C PRO A 296 11.14 -25.79 -4.02
N ILE A 297 12.45 -25.78 -4.28
CA ILE A 297 13.47 -25.76 -3.22
C ILE A 297 13.40 -24.46 -2.41
N ASN A 298 13.14 -23.33 -3.06
CA ASN A 298 13.02 -22.03 -2.39
C ASN A 298 11.78 -21.96 -1.47
N LEU A 299 10.75 -22.76 -1.76
CA LEU A 299 9.60 -22.97 -0.89
C LEU A 299 9.89 -23.93 0.29
N GLY A 300 11.09 -24.51 0.35
CA GLY A 300 11.50 -25.49 1.36
C GLY A 300 11.00 -26.90 1.09
N ILE A 301 10.46 -27.19 -0.11
CA ILE A 301 9.94 -28.52 -0.46
C ILE A 301 11.09 -29.52 -0.49
N CYS A 302 11.02 -30.55 0.36
CA CYS A 302 12.07 -31.55 0.53
C CYS A 302 13.43 -30.99 0.95
N VAL A 303 13.44 -29.83 1.62
CA VAL A 303 14.65 -29.23 2.19
C VAL A 303 14.71 -29.56 3.68
N GLU A 304 15.82 -30.10 4.15
CA GLU A 304 16.05 -30.31 5.59
C GLU A 304 16.23 -28.95 6.30
N PRO A 305 15.66 -28.77 7.51
CA PRO A 305 15.84 -27.54 8.26
C PRO A 305 17.23 -27.47 8.91
N ASP A 306 17.91 -26.31 8.86
CA ASP A 306 19.22 -26.15 9.52
C ASP A 306 19.16 -26.19 11.06
N THR A 307 17.96 -26.05 11.63
CA THR A 307 17.76 -26.04 13.08
C THR A 307 16.67 -27.03 13.42
N GLU A 308 17.06 -28.05 14.18
CA GLU A 308 16.14 -29.02 14.75
C GLU A 308 15.27 -28.36 15.83
N ILE A 309 13.97 -28.66 15.80
CA ILE A 309 13.04 -28.37 16.91
C ILE A 309 12.83 -29.69 17.64
N VAL A 310 13.59 -29.88 18.71
CA VAL A 310 13.69 -31.16 19.44
C VAL A 310 12.31 -31.60 19.91
N GLY A 311 11.97 -32.86 19.63
CA GLY A 311 10.72 -33.47 20.08
C GLY A 311 9.49 -33.18 19.19
N ALA A 312 9.59 -32.29 18.20
CA ALA A 312 8.47 -31.95 17.33
C ALA A 312 8.28 -32.93 16.14
N GLY A 313 9.21 -33.86 15.91
CA GLY A 313 9.10 -34.85 14.82
C GLY A 313 9.19 -34.25 13.40
N LEU A 314 9.64 -33.01 13.29
CA LEU A 314 9.78 -32.27 12.03
C LEU A 314 10.99 -32.80 11.27
N THR A 315 10.85 -32.91 9.95
CA THR A 315 11.91 -33.52 9.11
C THR A 315 12.32 -32.68 7.92
N HIS A 316 11.41 -31.87 7.40
CA HIS A 316 11.70 -30.97 6.30
C HIS A 316 11.08 -29.61 6.60
N ILE A 317 11.57 -28.56 5.94
CA ILE A 317 10.93 -27.25 5.98
C ILE A 317 9.50 -27.36 5.45
N VAL A 318 9.34 -28.01 4.29
CA VAL A 318 8.07 -28.51 3.78
C VAL A 318 8.23 -29.98 3.40
N ASN A 319 7.52 -30.86 4.11
CA ASN A 319 7.40 -32.27 3.81
C ASN A 319 6.10 -32.52 3.00
N PRO A 320 6.20 -32.83 1.70
CA PRO A 320 5.04 -33.06 0.84
C PRO A 320 4.05 -34.07 1.41
N GLY A 321 2.76 -33.73 1.40
CA GLY A 321 1.71 -34.60 1.90
C GLY A 321 1.63 -34.71 3.43
N SER A 322 2.54 -34.08 4.18
CA SER A 322 2.59 -34.18 5.65
C SER A 322 2.93 -32.84 6.31
N HIS A 323 1.91 -32.01 6.54
CA HIS A 323 2.04 -30.78 7.32
C HIS A 323 2.61 -31.02 8.74
N ASP A 324 2.24 -32.13 9.41
CA ASP A 324 2.73 -32.47 10.76
C ASP A 324 4.25 -32.69 10.82
N ARG A 325 4.89 -32.96 9.67
CA ARG A 325 6.35 -33.15 9.57
C ARG A 325 7.08 -31.95 8.97
N SER A 326 6.38 -30.82 8.80
CA SER A 326 6.83 -29.61 8.10
C SER A 326 7.10 -28.45 9.06
N VAL A 327 8.32 -27.93 9.08
CA VAL A 327 8.70 -26.79 9.93
C VAL A 327 7.92 -25.53 9.60
N LEU A 328 7.65 -25.26 8.31
CA LEU A 328 6.89 -24.08 7.89
C LEU A 328 5.51 -24.03 8.56
N TYR A 329 4.77 -25.14 8.51
CA TYR A 329 3.45 -25.24 9.14
C TYR A 329 3.54 -25.13 10.67
N TYR A 330 4.47 -25.86 11.29
CA TYR A 330 4.67 -25.85 12.74
C TYR A 330 4.89 -24.42 13.27
N ARG A 331 5.84 -23.68 12.67
CA ARG A 331 6.17 -22.32 13.11
C ARG A 331 5.02 -21.34 12.83
N LEU A 332 4.32 -21.49 11.72
CA LEU A 332 3.17 -20.63 11.40
C LEU A 332 2.00 -20.84 12.37
N ASN A 333 1.80 -22.07 12.85
CA ASN A 333 0.74 -22.46 13.79
C ASN A 333 1.11 -22.20 15.28
N SER A 334 2.40 -21.98 15.60
CA SER A 334 2.84 -21.68 16.96
C SER A 334 2.63 -20.20 17.33
N ILE A 335 2.34 -19.95 18.61
CA ILE A 335 2.34 -18.61 19.21
C ILE A 335 3.49 -18.42 20.22
N GLU A 336 4.29 -19.46 20.45
CA GLU A 336 5.46 -19.39 21.32
C GLU A 336 6.53 -18.53 20.66
N GLU A 337 7.00 -17.47 21.31
CA GLU A 337 7.91 -16.50 20.69
C GLU A 337 9.21 -17.09 20.16
N SER A 338 9.72 -18.13 20.81
CA SER A 338 10.95 -18.83 20.39
C SER A 338 10.77 -19.70 19.14
N GLU A 339 9.52 -19.99 18.74
CA GLU A 339 9.21 -20.93 17.67
C GLU A 339 8.38 -20.32 16.54
N ARG A 340 7.51 -19.36 16.85
CA ARG A 340 6.53 -18.78 15.93
C ARG A 340 7.18 -18.09 14.74
N MET A 341 6.45 -18.08 13.63
CA MET A 341 6.74 -17.24 12.47
C MET A 341 5.47 -16.52 12.01
N PRO A 342 5.57 -15.26 11.55
CA PRO A 342 6.73 -14.37 11.67
C PRO A 342 7.19 -14.08 13.12
N LEU A 343 8.49 -13.77 13.27
CA LEU A 343 9.14 -13.47 14.56
C LEU A 343 8.58 -12.18 15.20
N LEU A 344 8.25 -11.20 14.35
CA LEU A 344 7.79 -9.86 14.73
C LEU A 344 6.42 -9.58 14.09
N GLY A 345 5.68 -8.62 14.65
CA GLY A 345 4.44 -8.11 14.05
C GLY A 345 3.21 -9.00 14.21
N ARG A 346 3.28 -10.03 15.06
CA ARG A 346 2.13 -10.82 15.54
C ARG A 346 2.35 -11.31 16.97
N SER A 347 1.28 -11.77 17.59
CA SER A 347 1.18 -12.49 18.86
C SER A 347 0.11 -13.59 18.77
N LEU A 348 -0.85 -13.45 17.84
CA LEU A 348 -1.84 -14.45 17.47
C LEU A 348 -1.36 -15.26 16.26
N LYS A 349 -1.99 -16.41 16.04
CA LYS A 349 -1.88 -17.15 14.77
C LYS A 349 -2.95 -16.69 13.80
N HIS A 350 -2.58 -16.61 12.53
CA HIS A 350 -3.52 -16.37 11.44
C HIS A 350 -4.16 -17.71 11.04
N GLU A 351 -5.33 -18.02 11.58
CA GLU A 351 -5.99 -19.33 11.43
C GLU A 351 -6.21 -19.69 9.97
N GLU A 352 -6.68 -18.74 9.17
CA GLU A 352 -6.99 -18.90 7.75
C GLU A 352 -5.71 -19.12 6.92
N GLY A 353 -4.65 -18.36 7.20
CA GLY A 353 -3.35 -18.54 6.57
C GLY A 353 -2.68 -19.87 6.96
N VAL A 354 -2.80 -20.30 8.22
CA VAL A 354 -2.34 -21.61 8.68
C VAL A 354 -3.07 -22.74 7.96
N GLN A 355 -4.39 -22.62 7.81
CA GLN A 355 -5.19 -23.60 7.09
C GLN A 355 -4.83 -23.64 5.59
N LEU A 356 -4.63 -22.48 4.94
CA LEU A 356 -4.17 -22.41 3.55
C LEU A 356 -2.86 -23.16 3.34
N ILE A 357 -1.86 -22.92 4.19
CA ILE A 357 -0.55 -23.58 4.09
C ILE A 357 -0.66 -25.07 4.40
N ARG A 358 -1.52 -25.47 5.35
CA ARG A 358 -1.82 -26.88 5.63
C ARG A 358 -2.35 -27.61 4.40
N GLU A 359 -3.38 -27.05 3.77
CA GLU A 359 -3.99 -27.61 2.57
C GLU A 359 -2.98 -27.69 1.43
N TRP A 360 -2.21 -26.63 1.23
CA TRP A 360 -1.16 -26.58 0.22
C TRP A 360 -0.12 -27.68 0.43
N ILE A 361 0.46 -27.82 1.63
CA ILE A 361 1.46 -28.86 1.92
C ILE A 361 0.88 -30.26 1.71
N ASN A 362 -0.33 -30.52 2.20
CA ASN A 362 -0.98 -31.84 2.06
C ASN A 362 -1.35 -32.17 0.61
N SER A 363 -1.50 -31.16 -0.26
CA SER A 363 -1.75 -31.35 -1.69
C SER A 363 -0.51 -31.75 -2.50
N LEU A 364 0.69 -31.55 -1.96
CA LEU A 364 1.94 -31.86 -2.63
C LEU A 364 2.15 -33.38 -2.69
N THR A 365 2.49 -33.90 -3.87
CA THR A 365 2.68 -35.34 -4.11
C THR A 365 4.13 -35.74 -4.37
N THR A 366 5.03 -34.76 -4.45
CA THR A 366 6.48 -34.95 -4.63
C THR A 366 7.05 -35.87 -3.56
N GLN A 367 7.89 -36.83 -3.94
CA GLN A 367 8.62 -37.67 -2.98
C GLN A 367 9.97 -37.03 -2.68
N CYS A 368 10.29 -36.86 -1.40
CA CYS A 368 11.63 -36.46 -0.97
C CYS A 368 12.55 -37.67 -1.03
N ASN A 369 13.70 -37.52 -1.69
CA ASN A 369 14.69 -38.58 -1.88
C ASN A 369 15.70 -38.61 -0.74
#